data_AF-A0A920VCJ8-F1
#
_entry.id   AF-A0A920VCJ8-F1
#
_cell.length_a   1.000
_cell.length_b   1.000
_cell.length_c   1.000
_cell.angle_alpha   90.00
_cell.angle_beta   90.00
_cell.angle_gamma   90.00
#
_symmetry.space_group_name_H-M   'P 1'
#
loop_
_entity.id
_entity.type
_entity.pdbx_description
1 polymer ?
#
loop_
_entity_poly.entity_id
_entity_poly.type
_entity_poly.pdbx_seq_one_letter_code
_entity_poly.pdbx_strand_id
1 'polypeptide(L)' 'MEIVAATDVTNPLCGPTGASEIFGPQKGASSGVVAELDGALSNFAEIVKRDMKREFWTFLVQARQVV' A
#
# COMPACT_ATOMS: atom_id res chain seq x y z
N MET A 1 11.26 16.13 -14.65
CA MET A 1 9.84 15.78 -14.83
C MET A 1 9.19 15.79 -13.47
N GLU A 2 8.09 16.51 -13.32
CA GLU A 2 7.30 16.52 -12.10
C GLU A 2 6.19 15.47 -12.21
N ILE A 3 6.00 14.67 -11.15
CA ILE A 3 4.95 13.66 -11.05
C ILE A 3 4.22 13.89 -9.74
N VAL A 4 2.91 14.10 -9.79
CA VAL A 4 2.04 14.26 -8.62
C VAL A 4 0.94 13.23 -8.69
N ALA A 5 0.75 12.48 -7.59
CA ALA A 5 -0.33 11.52 -7.43
C ALA A 5 -1.37 12.07 -6.46
N ALA A 6 -2.64 12.08 -6.85
CA ALA A 6 -3.75 12.39 -5.95
C ALA A 6 -4.15 11.14 -5.15
N THR A 7 -4.31 11.28 -3.85
CA THR A 7 -4.80 10.22 -2.96
C THR A 7 -5.64 10.83 -1.84
N ASP A 8 -6.73 10.17 -1.51
CA ASP A 8 -7.69 10.48 -0.45
C ASP A 8 -7.52 9.57 0.78
N VAL A 9 -6.61 8.60 0.70
CA VAL A 9 -6.35 7.61 1.77
C VAL A 9 -4.91 7.65 2.27
N THR A 10 -4.73 7.24 3.54
CA THR A 10 -3.43 7.14 4.22
C THR A 10 -3.05 5.70 4.55
N ASN A 11 -3.71 4.73 3.93
CA ASN A 11 -3.55 3.33 4.29
C ASN A 11 -2.14 2.83 4.00
N PRO A 12 -1.57 2.05 4.93
CA PRO A 12 -0.33 1.33 4.70
C PRO A 12 -0.38 0.41 3.46
N LEU A 13 0.78 0.06 2.88
CA LEU A 13 0.88 -0.99 1.85
C LEU A 13 0.45 -2.37 2.40
N CYS A 14 0.99 -2.79 3.55
CA CYS A 14 0.70 -4.09 4.20
C CYS A 14 0.25 -3.95 5.66
N GLY A 15 -0.26 -5.03 6.24
CA GLY A 15 -0.63 -5.14 7.66
C GLY A 15 -2.12 -4.88 7.92
N PRO A 16 -2.55 -4.78 9.20
CA PRO A 16 -3.97 -4.79 9.59
C PRO A 16 -4.83 -3.66 9.01
N THR A 17 -4.21 -2.55 8.62
CA THR A 17 -4.87 -1.43 7.92
C THR A 17 -4.34 -1.24 6.49
N GLY A 18 -3.67 -2.27 5.97
CA GLY A 18 -2.96 -2.31 4.71
C GLY A 18 -3.88 -2.36 3.49
N ALA A 19 -3.29 -2.28 2.30
CA ALA A 19 -4.05 -2.21 1.07
C ALA A 19 -4.92 -3.46 0.84
N SER A 20 -4.39 -4.64 1.11
CA SER A 20 -5.11 -5.92 0.99
C SER A 20 -6.25 -6.02 2.00
N GLU A 21 -5.99 -5.69 3.27
CA GLU A 21 -6.99 -5.78 4.36
C GLU A 21 -8.16 -4.82 4.16
N ILE A 22 -7.89 -3.58 3.76
CA ILE A 22 -8.92 -2.53 3.66
C ILE A 22 -9.64 -2.54 2.32
N PHE A 23 -8.92 -2.73 1.21
CA PHE A 23 -9.50 -2.61 -0.13
C PHE A 23 -9.72 -3.96 -0.83
N GLY A 24 -9.18 -5.06 -0.30
CA GLY A 24 -9.39 -6.40 -0.84
C GLY A 24 -10.83 -6.90 -0.73
N PRO A 25 -11.49 -6.81 0.45
CA PRO A 25 -12.84 -7.34 0.63
C PRO A 25 -13.87 -6.73 -0.33
N GLN A 26 -13.84 -5.41 -0.53
CA GLN A 26 -14.73 -4.72 -1.46
C GLN A 26 -14.47 -5.05 -2.94
N LYS A 27 -13.33 -5.68 -3.26
CA LYS A 27 -12.98 -6.20 -4.59
C LYS A 27 -13.27 -7.70 -4.73
N GLY A 28 -13.93 -8.31 -3.75
CA GLY A 28 -14.28 -9.73 -3.76
C GLY A 28 -13.17 -10.67 -3.29
N ALA A 29 -12.08 -10.16 -2.69
CA ALA A 29 -11.08 -11.02 -2.07
C ALA A 29 -11.65 -11.66 -0.79
N SER A 30 -11.59 -12.99 -0.71
CA SER A 30 -11.86 -13.71 0.54
C SER A 30 -10.73 -13.48 1.54
N SER A 31 -10.94 -13.79 2.82
CA SER A 31 -9.91 -13.63 3.86
C SER A 31 -8.60 -14.37 3.54
N GLY A 32 -8.68 -15.57 2.95
CA GLY A 32 -7.50 -16.31 2.51
C GLY A 32 -6.74 -15.60 1.39
N VAL A 33 -7.46 -15.04 0.42
CA VAL A 33 -6.87 -14.25 -0.68
C VAL A 33 -6.28 -12.94 -0.16
N VAL A 34 -6.93 -12.28 0.80
CA VAL A 34 -6.40 -11.07 1.45
C VAL A 34 -5.05 -11.35 2.11
N ALA A 35 -4.94 -12.44 2.87
CA ALA A 35 -3.69 -12.83 3.53
C ALA A 35 -2.58 -13.17 2.52
N GLU A 36 -2.93 -13.87 1.42
CA GLU A 36 -1.99 -14.16 0.33
C GLU A 36 -1.48 -12.87 -0.33
N LEU A 37 -2.38 -11.93 -0.63
CA LEU A 37 -2.05 -10.65 -1.24
C LEU A 37 -1.18 -9.78 -0.32
N ASP A 38 -1.49 -9.72 0.98
CA ASP A 38 -0.69 -8.97 1.96
C ASP A 38 0.75 -9.54 2.05
N GLY A 39 0.88 -10.87 2.06
CA GLY A 39 2.18 -11.55 2.02
C GLY A 39 2.96 -11.25 0.73
N ALA A 40 2.28 -11.26 -0.42
CA ALA A 40 2.89 -10.92 -1.71
C ALA A 40 3.35 -9.46 -1.76
N LEU A 41 2.56 -8.51 -1.24
CA LEU A 41 2.93 -7.10 -1.13
C LEU A 41 4.11 -6.88 -0.18
N SER A 42 4.19 -7.66 0.90
CA SER A 42 5.32 -7.62 1.83
C SER A 42 6.62 -8.05 1.14
N ASN A 43 6.60 -9.17 0.41
CA ASN A 43 7.74 -9.60 -0.40
C ASN A 43 8.12 -8.58 -1.48
N PHE A 44 7.13 -7.99 -2.15
CA PHE A 44 7.37 -6.93 -3.13
C PHE A 44 8.06 -5.71 -2.51
N ALA A 45 7.62 -5.27 -1.33
CA ALA A 45 8.23 -4.16 -0.61
C ALA A 45 9.70 -4.42 -0.28
N GLU A 46 10.05 -5.64 0.13
CA GLU A 46 11.45 -6.03 0.40
C GLU A 46 12.33 -6.02 -0.87
N ILE A 47 11.81 -6.52 -2.01
CA ILE A 47 12.52 -6.49 -3.29
C ILE A 47 12.77 -5.04 -3.71
N VAL A 48 11.75 -4.18 -3.64
CA VAL A 48 11.87 -2.78 -4.00
C VAL A 48 12.85 -2.05 -3.08
N LYS A 49 12.79 -2.33 -1.77
CA LYS A 49 13.75 -1.79 -0.79
C LYS A 49 15.18 -2.17 -1.14
N ARG A 50 15.42 -3.46 -1.44
CA ARG A 50 16.73 -3.98 -1.82
C ARG A 50 17.26 -3.33 -3.10
N ASP A 51 16.45 -3.29 -4.15
CA ASP A 51 16.91 -2.91 -5.49
C ASP A 51 16.93 -1.40 -5.70
N MET A 52 15.96 -0.69 -5.15
CA MET A 52 15.84 0.76 -5.31
C MET A 52 16.50 1.56 -4.18
N LYS A 53 16.90 0.89 -3.08
CA LYS A 53 17.40 1.55 -1.85
C LYS A 53 16.43 2.61 -1.32
N ARG A 54 15.13 2.37 -1.46
CA ARG A 54 14.04 3.23 -1.00
C ARG A 54 13.14 2.46 -0.06
N GLU A 55 12.84 3.05 1.10
CA GLU A 55 11.89 2.44 2.02
C GLU A 55 10.45 2.82 1.65
N PHE A 56 9.55 1.85 1.79
CA PHE A 56 8.12 1.98 1.55
C PHE A 56 7.35 2.20 2.87
N TRP A 57 7.78 3.08 3.80
CA TRP A 57 7.03 3.39 5.04
C TRP A 57 7.19 4.80 5.64
N THR A 58 6.06 5.34 6.12
CA THR A 58 5.82 6.42 7.12
C THR A 58 6.29 7.86 6.84
N PHE A 59 5.97 8.44 5.69
CA PHE A 59 5.66 9.87 5.68
C PHE A 59 4.33 10.09 4.98
N LEU A 60 3.37 10.52 5.81
CA LEU A 60 2.25 11.38 5.45
C LEU A 60 2.17 11.61 3.95
N VAL A 61 1.19 10.97 3.30
CA VAL A 61 0.57 11.69 2.22
C VAL A 61 -0.15 12.87 2.88
N GLN A 62 0.59 13.95 3.12
CA GLN A 62 -0.01 15.27 3.16
C GLN A 62 -0.43 15.56 1.71
N ALA A 63 -1.45 14.84 1.22
CA ALA A 63 -2.41 15.42 0.30
C ALA A 63 -3.19 16.44 1.13
N ARG A 64 -2.52 17.53 1.49
CA ARG A 64 -3.20 18.72 1.94
C ARG A 64 -3.89 19.24 0.68
N GLN A 65 -5.18 18.90 0.60
CA GLN A 65 -6.16 19.41 -0.35
C GLN A 65 -5.99 18.94 -1.80
N VAL A 66 -6.68 17.85 -2.15
CA VAL A 66 -7.65 17.86 -3.26
C VAL A 66 -8.78 16.91 -2.86
N VAL A 67 -9.98 17.50 -2.69
CA VAL A 67 -11.28 17.00 -2.17
C VAL A 67 -11.36 16.57 -0.70
#